data_AF-A0A316X201-F1
#
_entry.id   AF-A0A316X201-F1
#
_cell.length_a   1.000
_cell.length_b   1.000
_cell.length_c   1.000
_cell.angle_alpha   90.00
_cell.angle_beta   90.00
_cell.angle_gamma   90.00
#
_symmetry.space_group_name_H-M   'P 1'
#
loop_
_entity.id
_entity.type
_entity.pdbx_description
1 polymer ?
#
loop_
_entity_poly.entity_id
_entity_poly.type
_entity_poly.pdbx_seq_one_letter_code
_entity_poly.pdbx_strand_id
1 'polypeptide(L)'
;MHTMKKNIIAISSFVLSTSAFGQVGINTAIPNATLDITASPLDLSKIDGFIAPKLKGSELKAKDALYDIPQTGAIVYITEVLPPASVTPKTANVTTLGYFYYDGTKWLPIAGVTTDDWHLTGNSGTTPGTNFIGTTDDKDIILKRNNVQAGWLGTTNTTIGNNAMLSTITGANNSAFGRAAGFGNNAGNNNTMLGYQTMYQSVAGFGSSNVAVGANAYSGTFISTVGAGSNNTIVGANAGQLVTGSKNTFLGNNAGFKNVQETLSGSNNTLIGADTYLPTIAGSNQLNINNVIFGTGLSGTTTVPLGNIGIRNNAPTEALDIDKGNLRIRTITSNIGGSGDKVVVAGSTGILKTTTLDVVSVPLPAVISLNTKITNFLNGVGSGGTQTLTNMGIVKNGIPGFSLNTATSNVTIPAGTYQISFVYEGVHDATGCTLSSYFVDFPDGGGTQRVHSTAAHNEGVPSNHGGTITYTAVIPSTRTWQISLGRGASGNCSALPGNDLFANSTQVTFFRIGD
;
A
#
# COMPACT_ATOMS: atom_id res chain seq x y z
N MET A 1 51.65 63.16 -110.21
CA MET A 1 50.64 64.22 -110.45
C MET A 1 49.32 63.72 -109.87
N HIS A 2 48.83 64.25 -108.73
CA HIS A 2 47.86 65.36 -108.68
C HIS A 2 46.77 65.19 -109.76
N THR A 3 45.46 65.09 -109.48
CA THR A 3 44.68 65.81 -108.48
C THR A 3 43.26 65.22 -108.37
N MET A 4 42.68 65.28 -107.16
CA MET A 4 41.25 65.10 -106.86
C MET A 4 40.35 66.13 -107.56
N LYS A 5 39.05 65.83 -107.74
CA LYS A 5 37.95 66.41 -106.92
C LYS A 5 36.52 65.98 -107.32
N LYS A 6 35.81 65.57 -106.26
CA LYS A 6 34.40 65.80 -105.88
C LYS A 6 33.27 65.18 -106.73
N ASN A 7 32.71 64.08 -106.22
CA ASN A 7 31.35 63.64 -106.50
C ASN A 7 30.47 63.87 -105.27
N ILE A 8 29.39 64.61 -105.46
CA ILE A 8 28.31 64.84 -104.50
C ILE A 8 27.47 63.57 -104.44
N ILE A 9 27.26 63.00 -103.25
CA ILE A 9 26.31 61.90 -103.04
C ILE A 9 25.21 62.41 -102.11
N ALA A 10 23.99 62.47 -102.63
CA ALA A 10 22.78 62.72 -101.88
C ALA A 10 22.37 61.43 -101.14
N ILE A 11 22.22 61.50 -99.82
CA ILE A 11 21.72 60.40 -98.99
C ILE A 11 20.21 60.57 -98.83
N SER A 12 19.46 59.66 -99.44
CA SER A 12 18.02 59.48 -99.23
C SER A 12 17.78 58.66 -97.96
N SER A 13 17.20 59.28 -96.94
CA SER A 13 16.80 58.65 -95.68
C SER A 13 15.47 57.91 -95.82
N PHE A 14 15.51 56.58 -95.84
CA PHE A 14 14.34 55.72 -95.65
C PHE A 14 14.07 55.59 -94.15
N VAL A 15 12.97 56.17 -93.66
CA VAL A 15 12.49 55.97 -92.28
C VAL A 15 11.65 54.70 -92.25
N LEU A 16 12.28 53.56 -91.91
CA LEU A 16 11.55 52.38 -91.43
C LEU A 16 11.29 52.59 -89.93
N SER A 17 10.04 52.85 -89.56
CA SER A 17 9.57 52.81 -88.17
C SER A 17 9.34 51.36 -87.76
N THR A 18 10.36 50.68 -87.24
CA THR A 18 10.17 49.44 -86.48
C THR A 18 9.99 49.80 -85.01
N SER A 19 8.86 49.44 -84.41
CA SER A 19 8.66 49.50 -82.97
C SER A 19 9.63 48.53 -82.29
N ALA A 20 10.66 49.06 -81.63
CA ALA A 20 11.50 48.28 -80.72
C ALA A 20 10.84 48.24 -79.34
N PHE A 21 10.65 47.04 -78.78
CA PHE A 21 10.17 46.86 -77.41
C PHE A 21 11.25 47.32 -76.42
N GLY A 22 10.88 48.11 -75.40
CA GLY A 22 11.78 48.78 -74.46
C GLY A 22 12.48 47.89 -73.41
N GLN A 23 12.80 46.65 -73.75
CA GLN A 23 13.52 45.73 -72.85
C GLN A 23 15.04 45.87 -73.04
N VAL A 24 15.78 45.90 -71.94
CA VAL A 24 17.25 45.97 -71.93
C VAL A 24 17.80 44.60 -71.52
N GLY A 25 18.47 43.92 -72.46
CA GLY A 25 19.23 42.71 -72.16
C GLY A 25 20.70 43.02 -71.93
N ILE A 26 21.28 42.48 -70.85
CA ILE A 26 22.73 42.44 -70.62
C ILE A 26 23.16 40.98 -70.69
N ASN A 27 24.10 40.69 -71.60
CA ASN A 27 24.57 39.34 -71.95
C ASN A 27 23.51 38.40 -72.58
N THR A 28 22.29 38.88 -72.88
CA THR A 28 21.25 38.14 -73.62
C THR A 28 20.66 38.98 -74.75
N ALA A 29 20.42 38.36 -75.91
CA ALA A 29 19.76 39.00 -77.05
C ALA A 29 18.23 38.88 -77.01
N ILE A 30 17.70 38.07 -76.08
CA ILE A 30 16.27 37.81 -75.92
C ILE A 30 15.93 38.04 -74.43
N PRO A 31 15.81 39.30 -73.99
CA PRO A 31 15.51 39.60 -72.60
C PRO A 31 14.09 39.13 -72.22
N ASN A 32 13.98 38.43 -71.09
CA ASN A 32 12.70 37.93 -70.56
C ASN A 32 11.99 38.91 -69.62
N ALA A 33 12.62 40.05 -69.32
CA ALA A 33 12.09 41.12 -68.49
C ALA A 33 12.52 42.49 -69.03
N THR A 34 11.97 43.58 -68.50
CA THR A 34 12.35 44.95 -68.88
C THR A 34 13.85 45.22 -68.68
N LEU A 35 14.46 44.58 -67.68
CA LEU A 35 15.91 44.46 -67.54
C LEU A 35 16.22 42.98 -67.25
N ASP A 36 16.92 42.30 -68.17
CA ASP A 36 17.34 40.90 -68.02
C ASP A 36 18.88 40.85 -68.05
N ILE A 37 19.48 40.40 -66.96
CA ILE A 37 20.94 40.30 -66.80
C ILE A 37 21.28 38.82 -66.66
N THR A 38 21.88 38.25 -67.70
CA THR A 38 22.24 36.84 -67.74
C THR A 38 23.71 36.62 -67.36
N ALA A 39 23.97 35.56 -66.61
CA ALA A 39 25.31 35.18 -66.17
C ALA A 39 26.13 34.57 -67.33
N SER A 40 27.45 34.73 -67.28
CA SER A 40 28.44 34.14 -68.18
C SER A 40 29.37 33.17 -67.43
N PRO A 41 28.86 32.08 -66.82
CA PRO A 41 29.57 31.29 -65.80
C PRO A 41 30.82 30.55 -66.30
N LEU A 42 31.01 30.43 -67.62
CA LEU A 42 32.16 29.77 -68.23
C LEU A 42 33.31 30.74 -68.58
N ASP A 43 33.06 32.04 -68.48
CA ASP A 43 34.05 33.09 -68.76
C ASP A 43 34.63 33.60 -67.42
N LEU A 44 35.71 32.97 -66.95
CA LEU A 44 36.34 33.29 -65.66
C LEU A 44 36.96 34.69 -65.59
N SER A 45 36.98 35.45 -66.71
CA SER A 45 37.41 36.85 -66.73
C SER A 45 36.27 37.84 -66.47
N LYS A 46 35.01 37.36 -66.45
CA LYS A 46 33.81 38.15 -66.20
C LYS A 46 33.31 37.98 -64.76
N ILE A 47 32.77 39.06 -64.24
CA ILE A 47 32.08 39.08 -62.94
C ILE A 47 30.59 39.21 -63.24
N ASP A 48 29.83 38.17 -62.90
CA ASP A 48 28.38 38.17 -63.04
C ASP A 48 27.73 38.93 -61.88
N GLY A 49 26.74 39.77 -62.19
CA GLY A 49 25.90 40.42 -61.18
C GLY A 49 25.45 41.82 -61.57
N PHE A 50 24.59 42.38 -60.73
CA PHE A 50 24.16 43.77 -60.76
C PHE A 50 24.54 44.44 -59.45
N ILE A 51 25.24 45.57 -59.55
CA ILE A 51 25.54 46.41 -58.38
C ILE A 51 24.57 47.59 -58.41
N ALA A 52 23.65 47.63 -57.44
CA ALA A 52 22.76 48.77 -57.27
C ALA A 52 23.54 50.04 -56.87
N PRO A 53 22.98 51.24 -57.09
CA PRO A 53 23.60 52.50 -56.65
C PRO A 53 23.97 52.45 -55.16
N LYS A 54 25.23 52.78 -54.87
CA LYS A 54 25.77 52.83 -53.51
C LYS A 54 25.58 54.23 -52.92
N LEU A 55 25.06 54.31 -51.70
CA LEU A 55 24.80 55.56 -51.00
C LEU A 55 25.14 55.42 -49.52
N LYS A 56 25.60 56.50 -48.88
CA LYS A 56 25.57 56.62 -47.42
C LYS A 56 24.12 56.78 -46.95
N GLY A 57 23.81 56.33 -45.75
CA GLY A 57 22.48 56.52 -45.16
C GLY A 57 22.10 58.00 -45.04
N SER A 58 23.07 58.88 -44.74
CA SER A 58 22.89 60.33 -44.73
C SER A 58 22.55 60.91 -46.12
N GLU A 59 23.17 60.40 -47.19
CA GLU A 59 22.88 60.79 -48.57
C GLU A 59 21.51 60.31 -49.02
N LEU A 60 21.12 59.11 -48.59
CA LEU A 60 19.79 58.57 -48.86
C LEU A 60 18.71 59.40 -48.15
N LYS A 61 18.92 59.71 -46.87
CA LYS A 61 18.03 60.59 -46.08
C LYS A 61 17.89 61.98 -46.72
N ALA A 62 18.99 62.55 -47.22
CA ALA A 62 18.94 63.86 -47.90
C ALA A 62 18.00 63.86 -49.12
N LYS A 63 17.70 62.68 -49.68
CA LYS A 63 16.78 62.48 -50.80
C LYS A 63 15.38 62.06 -50.38
N ASP A 64 15.03 62.06 -49.10
CA ASP A 64 13.71 61.60 -48.61
C ASP A 64 12.52 62.22 -49.35
N ALA A 65 12.61 63.51 -49.70
CA ALA A 65 11.56 64.23 -50.42
C ALA A 65 11.40 63.80 -51.89
N LEU A 66 12.34 63.02 -52.44
CA LEU A 66 12.35 62.56 -53.83
C LEU A 66 11.86 61.12 -54.01
N TYR A 67 11.80 60.35 -52.92
CA TYR A 67 11.36 58.95 -52.95
C TYR A 67 9.90 58.86 -52.54
N ASP A 68 8.99 58.92 -53.50
CA ASP A 68 7.55 58.73 -53.29
C ASP A 68 7.09 57.47 -54.05
N ILE A 69 5.78 57.26 -54.19
CA ILE A 69 5.17 56.05 -54.77
C ILE A 69 5.85 55.58 -56.09
N PRO A 70 6.20 56.46 -57.06
CA PRO A 70 6.83 56.02 -58.31
C PRO A 70 8.20 55.36 -58.16
N GLN A 71 8.91 55.56 -57.04
CA GLN A 71 10.20 54.94 -56.76
C GLN A 71 10.09 53.61 -56.01
N THR A 72 8.87 53.09 -55.79
CA THR A 72 8.66 51.77 -55.18
C THR A 72 9.40 50.70 -55.97
N GLY A 73 10.16 49.84 -55.27
CA GLY A 73 11.03 48.83 -55.85
C GLY A 73 12.43 49.31 -56.21
N ALA A 74 12.77 50.59 -56.00
CA ALA A 74 14.14 51.08 -56.16
C ALA A 74 15.07 50.35 -55.19
N ILE A 75 16.20 49.83 -55.69
CA ILE A 75 17.21 49.12 -54.91
C ILE A 75 18.45 50.00 -54.78
N VAL A 76 19.03 50.05 -53.59
CA VAL A 76 20.29 50.72 -53.29
C VAL A 76 21.15 49.85 -52.37
N TYR A 77 22.44 50.11 -52.33
CA TYR A 77 23.35 49.51 -51.35
C TYR A 77 23.85 50.58 -50.39
N ILE A 78 23.68 50.36 -49.08
CA ILE A 78 24.08 51.28 -48.04
C ILE A 78 25.51 51.01 -47.61
N THR A 79 26.38 52.01 -47.81
CA THR A 79 27.82 51.93 -47.51
C THR A 79 28.19 52.51 -46.14
N GLU A 80 27.29 53.27 -45.52
CA GLU A 80 27.46 53.87 -44.19
C GLU A 80 26.08 54.04 -43.56
N VAL A 81 25.90 53.67 -42.28
CA VAL A 81 24.58 53.65 -41.62
C VAL A 81 24.16 55.03 -41.10
N LEU A 82 22.86 55.23 -40.86
CA LEU A 82 22.39 56.37 -40.06
C LEU A 82 22.39 56.00 -38.56
N PRO A 83 22.92 56.87 -37.68
CA PRO A 83 22.70 56.73 -36.24
C PRO A 83 21.20 56.73 -35.91
N PRO A 84 20.73 55.99 -34.89
CA PRO A 84 19.31 55.91 -34.54
C PRO A 84 18.62 57.27 -34.30
N ALA A 85 19.34 58.26 -33.76
CA ALA A 85 18.82 59.61 -33.55
C ALA A 85 18.71 60.45 -34.83
N SER A 86 19.26 59.96 -35.94
CA SER A 86 19.38 60.68 -37.22
C SER A 86 18.49 60.10 -38.32
N VAL A 87 17.70 59.05 -38.05
CA VAL A 87 16.77 58.50 -39.04
C VAL A 87 15.54 59.38 -39.24
N THR A 88 14.82 59.15 -40.33
CA THR A 88 13.49 59.69 -40.62
C THR A 88 12.49 58.55 -40.77
N PRO A 89 11.17 58.80 -40.87
CA PRO A 89 10.21 57.73 -41.15
C PRO A 89 10.56 56.88 -42.39
N LYS A 90 11.09 57.51 -43.46
CA LYS A 90 11.48 56.79 -44.69
C LYS A 90 12.78 56.00 -44.53
N THR A 91 13.72 56.45 -43.69
CA THR A 91 15.04 55.80 -43.48
C THR A 91 15.17 55.06 -42.16
N ALA A 92 14.05 54.78 -41.48
CA ALA A 92 14.03 54.19 -40.14
C ALA A 92 14.84 52.88 -40.01
N ASN A 93 14.90 52.07 -41.08
CA ASN A 93 15.62 50.79 -41.07
C ASN A 93 17.06 50.87 -41.63
N VAL A 94 17.55 52.04 -42.05
CA VAL A 94 18.89 52.23 -42.63
C VAL A 94 19.95 52.31 -41.52
N THR A 95 19.88 51.35 -40.59
CA THR A 95 20.75 51.23 -39.41
C THR A 95 21.79 50.12 -39.57
N THR A 96 21.75 49.38 -40.69
CA THR A 96 22.71 48.34 -41.07
C THR A 96 23.27 48.60 -42.47
N LEU A 97 24.46 48.07 -42.75
CA LEU A 97 25.01 48.04 -44.11
C LEU A 97 24.31 46.95 -44.93
N GLY A 98 24.20 47.14 -46.25
CA GLY A 98 23.66 46.12 -47.14
C GLY A 98 22.72 46.66 -48.21
N TYR A 99 22.07 45.76 -48.93
CA TYR A 99 21.06 46.12 -49.93
C TYR A 99 19.73 46.49 -49.27
N PHE A 100 19.08 47.51 -49.79
CA PHE A 100 17.76 47.97 -49.37
C PHE A 100 16.89 48.20 -50.60
N TYR A 101 15.59 47.99 -50.45
CA TYR A 101 14.61 48.44 -51.44
C TYR A 101 13.60 49.41 -50.82
N TYR A 102 13.08 50.33 -51.64
CA TYR A 102 12.03 51.24 -51.23
C TYR A 102 10.66 50.57 -51.40
N ASP A 103 9.87 50.45 -50.34
CA ASP A 103 8.55 49.79 -50.39
C ASP A 103 7.39 50.73 -50.78
N GLY A 104 7.71 51.98 -51.14
CA GLY A 104 6.74 53.04 -51.40
C GLY A 104 6.47 53.94 -50.20
N THR A 105 6.98 53.57 -49.02
CA THR A 105 6.86 54.34 -47.78
C THR A 105 8.20 54.49 -47.06
N LYS A 106 9.02 53.45 -47.00
CA LYS A 106 10.32 53.41 -46.32
C LYS A 106 11.29 52.44 -46.98
N TRP A 107 12.55 52.55 -46.62
CA TRP A 107 13.61 51.63 -47.02
C TRP A 107 13.59 50.40 -46.14
N LEU A 108 13.43 49.22 -46.76
CA LEU A 108 13.50 47.92 -46.11
C LEU A 108 14.81 47.22 -46.49
N PRO A 109 15.53 46.61 -45.54
CA PRO A 109 16.69 45.81 -45.89
C PRO A 109 16.23 44.63 -46.74
N ILE A 110 16.99 44.33 -47.79
CA ILE A 110 16.94 43.03 -48.46
C ILE A 110 17.72 42.07 -47.55
N ALA A 111 17.14 41.77 -46.39
CA ALA A 111 17.69 40.81 -45.46
C ALA A 111 17.49 39.40 -46.02
N GLY A 112 18.58 38.68 -46.25
CA GLY A 112 18.50 37.24 -46.48
C GLY A 112 18.00 36.57 -45.20
N VAL A 113 16.86 35.87 -45.29
CA VAL A 113 16.31 34.89 -44.35
C VAL A 113 16.28 35.33 -42.88
N THR A 114 15.10 35.59 -42.33
CA THR A 114 14.89 35.73 -40.88
C THR A 114 15.49 34.53 -40.14
N THR A 115 16.51 34.75 -39.31
CA THR A 115 17.26 33.71 -38.57
C THR A 115 16.53 33.18 -37.33
N ASP A 116 15.23 33.41 -37.22
CA ASP A 116 14.44 33.14 -36.01
C ASP A 116 13.77 31.76 -36.03
N ASP A 117 14.05 30.94 -37.06
CA ASP A 117 13.54 29.58 -37.18
C ASP A 117 14.32 28.59 -36.31
N TRP A 118 13.62 27.55 -35.85
CA TRP A 118 14.26 26.39 -35.22
C TRP A 118 14.68 25.38 -36.29
N HIS A 119 15.98 25.17 -36.45
CA HIS A 119 16.53 24.36 -37.53
C HIS A 119 16.47 22.85 -37.23
N LEU A 120 16.29 22.04 -38.28
CA LEU A 120 16.26 20.56 -38.18
C LEU A 120 17.58 19.96 -37.65
N THR A 121 18.70 20.65 -37.86
CA THR A 121 20.03 20.25 -37.37
C THR A 121 20.42 20.94 -36.07
N GLY A 122 19.50 21.71 -35.48
CA GLY A 122 19.74 22.52 -34.29
C GLY A 122 20.33 23.90 -34.58
N ASN A 123 20.23 24.77 -33.58
CA ASN A 123 20.72 26.16 -33.62
C ASN A 123 21.95 26.31 -32.71
N SER A 124 22.91 27.14 -33.11
CA SER A 124 24.05 27.55 -32.27
C SER A 124 23.83 28.96 -31.71
N GLY A 125 24.55 29.33 -30.64
CA GLY A 125 24.52 30.71 -30.10
C GLY A 125 23.26 31.09 -29.31
N THR A 126 22.47 30.12 -28.87
CA THR A 126 21.22 30.36 -28.13
C THR A 126 21.47 30.88 -26.72
N THR A 127 20.64 31.81 -26.26
CA THR A 127 20.66 32.34 -24.89
C THR A 127 19.44 31.82 -24.11
N PRO A 128 19.64 31.07 -23.00
CA PRO A 128 18.53 30.64 -22.14
C PRO A 128 17.67 31.83 -21.66
N GLY A 129 16.35 31.74 -21.83
CA GLY A 129 15.41 32.82 -21.48
C GLY A 129 15.06 33.77 -22.63
N THR A 130 15.87 33.81 -23.69
CA THR A 130 15.57 34.58 -24.92
C THR A 130 15.11 33.68 -26.05
N ASN A 131 15.80 32.55 -26.27
CA ASN A 131 15.46 31.60 -27.33
C ASN A 131 14.68 30.41 -26.75
N PHE A 132 13.56 30.06 -27.35
CA PHE A 132 12.72 28.93 -26.94
C PHE A 132 11.91 28.38 -28.11
N ILE A 133 11.51 27.12 -28.00
CA ILE A 133 10.44 26.54 -28.84
C ILE A 133 9.13 26.80 -28.12
N GLY A 134 8.24 27.60 -28.71
CA GLY A 134 6.92 27.84 -28.15
C GLY A 134 6.24 29.08 -28.71
N THR A 135 5.24 29.55 -27.99
CA THR A 135 4.45 30.73 -28.34
C THR A 135 4.66 31.82 -27.30
N THR A 136 4.49 33.09 -27.72
CA THR A 136 4.48 34.25 -26.81
C THR A 136 3.08 34.65 -26.39
N ASP A 137 2.06 34.07 -27.03
CA ASP A 137 0.65 34.17 -26.67
C ASP A 137 0.16 32.85 -26.03
N ASP A 138 -1.03 32.90 -25.43
CA ASP A 138 -1.66 31.76 -24.74
C ASP A 138 -2.24 30.75 -25.73
N LYS A 139 -1.35 30.12 -26.49
CA LYS A 139 -1.64 29.14 -27.53
C LYS A 139 -0.88 27.86 -27.25
N ASP A 140 -1.57 26.75 -27.43
CA ASP A 140 -0.99 25.44 -27.19
C ASP A 140 0.09 25.10 -28.23
N ILE A 141 1.14 24.39 -27.78
CA ILE A 141 2.16 23.84 -28.68
C ILE A 141 1.71 22.44 -29.11
N ILE A 142 1.49 22.26 -30.41
CA ILE A 142 1.12 20.97 -31.01
C ILE A 142 2.33 20.37 -31.72
N LEU A 143 2.80 19.21 -31.23
CA LEU A 143 3.84 18.43 -31.87
C LEU A 143 3.21 17.48 -32.89
N LYS A 144 3.70 17.47 -34.13
CA LYS A 144 3.14 16.63 -35.20
C LYS A 144 4.18 15.72 -35.84
N ARG A 145 3.75 14.53 -36.26
CA ARG A 145 4.48 13.63 -37.16
C ARG A 145 3.55 13.25 -38.30
N ASN A 146 3.98 13.42 -39.55
CA ASN A 146 3.13 13.14 -40.73
C ASN A 146 1.78 13.86 -40.67
N ASN A 147 1.79 15.13 -40.24
CA ASN A 147 0.59 15.95 -39.99
C ASN A 147 -0.41 15.40 -38.94
N VAL A 148 -0.01 14.40 -38.14
CA VAL A 148 -0.81 13.84 -37.02
C VAL A 148 -0.26 14.34 -35.70
N GLN A 149 -1.14 14.79 -34.79
CA GLN A 149 -0.77 15.17 -33.43
C GLN A 149 -0.10 14.00 -32.70
N ALA A 150 1.11 14.25 -32.22
CA ALA A 150 1.93 13.34 -31.45
C ALA A 150 2.39 13.96 -30.12
N GLY A 151 1.93 15.17 -29.81
CA GLY A 151 2.08 15.81 -28.51
C GLY A 151 1.29 17.12 -28.48
N TRP A 152 0.91 17.52 -27.27
CA TRP A 152 0.13 18.70 -26.98
C TRP A 152 0.61 19.24 -25.63
N LEU A 153 1.23 20.41 -25.66
CA LEU A 153 1.56 21.19 -24.46
C LEU A 153 0.54 22.32 -24.38
N GLY A 154 -0.54 22.07 -23.68
CA GLY A 154 -1.59 23.05 -23.44
C GLY A 154 -1.62 23.54 -22.01
N THR A 155 -2.41 24.59 -21.77
CA THR A 155 -2.55 25.23 -20.45
C THR A 155 -2.97 24.28 -19.33
N THR A 156 -3.76 23.26 -19.67
CA THR A 156 -4.32 22.31 -18.70
C THR A 156 -3.89 20.87 -18.95
N ASN A 157 -3.34 20.52 -20.11
CA ASN A 157 -3.00 19.14 -20.41
C ASN A 157 -1.61 19.06 -21.07
N THR A 158 -0.82 18.08 -20.65
CA THR A 158 0.49 17.81 -21.24
C THR A 158 0.50 16.41 -21.80
N THR A 159 0.76 16.27 -23.09
CA THR A 159 0.74 14.99 -23.78
C THR A 159 1.95 14.83 -24.71
N ILE A 160 2.55 13.64 -24.70
CA ILE A 160 3.62 13.24 -25.60
C ILE A 160 3.39 11.78 -26.01
N GLY A 161 3.13 11.54 -27.29
CA GLY A 161 2.87 10.23 -27.86
C GLY A 161 1.87 10.30 -29.01
N ASN A 162 2.09 9.47 -30.04
CA ASN A 162 1.13 9.35 -31.14
C ASN A 162 -0.24 8.88 -30.60
N ASN A 163 -1.30 9.61 -30.95
CA ASN A 163 -2.67 9.39 -30.47
C ASN A 163 -2.84 9.49 -28.95
N ALA A 164 -1.89 10.08 -28.22
CA ALA A 164 -2.11 10.43 -26.82
C ALA A 164 -3.14 11.54 -26.75
N MET A 165 -4.23 11.33 -26.00
CA MET A 165 -5.28 12.31 -25.73
C MET A 165 -5.66 13.21 -26.95
N LEU A 166 -6.46 12.67 -27.88
CA LEU A 166 -6.91 13.41 -29.08
C LEU A 166 -7.76 14.65 -28.73
N SER A 167 -7.72 15.68 -29.57
CA SER A 167 -8.10 17.09 -29.31
C SER A 167 -9.60 17.40 -29.09
N THR A 168 -10.39 16.48 -28.53
CA THR A 168 -11.82 16.67 -28.23
C THR A 168 -12.15 16.51 -26.74
N ILE A 169 -11.15 16.69 -25.88
CA ILE A 169 -11.23 16.41 -24.44
C ILE A 169 -11.68 17.65 -23.69
N THR A 170 -12.72 17.52 -22.87
CA THR A 170 -13.17 18.55 -21.93
C THR A 170 -12.50 18.46 -20.57
N GLY A 171 -11.81 17.35 -20.29
CA GLY A 171 -11.03 17.15 -19.06
C GLY A 171 -9.75 17.99 -19.02
N ALA A 172 -9.40 18.46 -17.83
CA ALA A 172 -8.26 19.32 -17.53
C ALA A 172 -7.29 18.66 -16.53
N ASN A 173 -6.07 19.20 -16.46
CA ASN A 173 -4.98 18.80 -15.56
C ASN A 173 -4.47 17.37 -15.78
N ASN A 174 -4.46 16.89 -17.03
CA ASN A 174 -4.00 15.54 -17.35
C ASN A 174 -2.57 15.52 -17.89
N SER A 175 -1.81 14.48 -17.51
CA SER A 175 -0.48 14.19 -18.05
C SER A 175 -0.50 12.84 -18.78
N ALA A 176 -0.22 12.82 -20.09
CA ALA A 176 -0.23 11.61 -20.91
C ALA A 176 1.07 11.41 -21.69
N PHE A 177 1.86 10.41 -21.31
CA PHE A 177 3.14 10.09 -21.95
C PHE A 177 3.13 8.65 -22.46
N GLY A 178 3.10 8.47 -23.78
CA GLY A 178 3.11 7.17 -24.44
C GLY A 178 2.13 7.09 -25.62
N ARG A 179 2.37 6.15 -26.54
CA ARG A 179 1.48 5.93 -27.70
C ARG A 179 0.09 5.52 -27.21
N ALA A 180 -0.93 6.25 -27.64
CA ALA A 180 -2.34 6.06 -27.28
C ALA A 180 -2.65 6.13 -25.76
N ALA A 181 -1.78 6.79 -24.98
CA ALA A 181 -2.05 7.07 -23.58
C ALA A 181 -3.26 8.02 -23.44
N GLY A 182 -4.26 7.64 -22.65
CA GLY A 182 -5.46 8.44 -22.43
C GLY A 182 -6.37 8.60 -23.64
N PHE A 183 -6.26 7.74 -24.66
CA PHE A 183 -7.00 7.86 -25.93
C PHE A 183 -8.52 8.02 -25.74
N GLY A 184 -9.10 7.35 -24.75
CA GLY A 184 -10.54 7.43 -24.44
C GLY A 184 -10.89 8.30 -23.23
N ASN A 185 -9.98 9.16 -22.76
CA ASN A 185 -10.26 10.10 -21.67
C ASN A 185 -10.95 11.36 -22.19
N ASN A 186 -12.29 11.37 -22.23
CA ASN A 186 -13.03 12.51 -22.81
C ASN A 186 -13.31 13.64 -21.80
N ALA A 187 -13.50 13.34 -20.50
CA ALA A 187 -13.92 14.32 -19.50
C ALA A 187 -13.19 14.19 -18.14
N GLY A 188 -12.37 13.15 -17.94
CA GLY A 188 -11.67 12.92 -16.69
C GLY A 188 -10.58 13.98 -16.45
N ASN A 189 -10.51 14.48 -15.22
CA ASN A 189 -9.55 15.49 -14.79
C ASN A 189 -8.46 14.87 -13.93
N ASN A 190 -7.30 15.53 -13.83
CA ASN A 190 -6.23 15.18 -12.89
C ASN A 190 -5.69 13.74 -13.08
N ASN A 191 -5.71 13.20 -14.31
CA ASN A 191 -5.20 11.86 -14.59
C ASN A 191 -3.72 11.87 -14.98
N THR A 192 -2.97 10.88 -14.51
CA THR A 192 -1.57 10.62 -14.90
C THR A 192 -1.50 9.30 -15.67
N MET A 193 -1.03 9.36 -16.91
CA MET A 193 -0.99 8.22 -17.84
C MET A 193 0.42 8.08 -18.42
N LEU A 194 1.14 7.03 -18.02
CA LEU A 194 2.52 6.81 -18.43
C LEU A 194 2.72 5.40 -18.99
N GLY A 195 2.80 5.26 -20.31
CA GLY A 195 3.02 3.99 -20.99
C GLY A 195 2.22 3.84 -22.29
N TYR A 196 2.47 2.75 -23.00
CA TYR A 196 1.69 2.37 -24.18
C TYR A 196 0.27 1.99 -23.79
N GLN A 197 -0.76 2.61 -24.39
CA GLN A 197 -2.18 2.29 -24.14
C GLN A 197 -2.60 2.31 -22.66
N THR A 198 -1.97 3.14 -21.83
CA THR A 198 -2.50 3.45 -20.49
C THR A 198 -3.82 4.19 -20.62
N MET A 199 -4.83 3.81 -19.81
CA MET A 199 -6.17 4.41 -19.89
C MET A 199 -6.67 4.49 -21.35
N TYR A 200 -6.59 3.37 -22.05
CA TYR A 200 -7.04 3.24 -23.44
C TYR A 200 -8.42 2.61 -23.51
N GLN A 201 -9.37 3.24 -24.22
CA GLN A 201 -10.69 2.69 -24.54
C GLN A 201 -11.28 3.40 -25.77
N SER A 202 -12.20 2.74 -26.49
CA SER A 202 -12.81 3.27 -27.72
C SER A 202 -14.11 4.06 -27.52
N VAL A 203 -14.68 4.06 -26.30
CA VAL A 203 -15.92 4.79 -25.93
C VAL A 203 -15.73 5.54 -24.61
N ALA A 204 -16.39 6.69 -24.43
CA ALA A 204 -16.23 7.59 -23.28
C ALA A 204 -16.48 6.90 -21.92
N GLY A 205 -15.83 7.23 -20.80
CA GLY A 205 -14.77 8.19 -20.49
C GLY A 205 -14.19 7.81 -19.12
N PHE A 206 -12.89 8.03 -18.88
CA PHE A 206 -12.30 7.72 -17.59
C PHE A 206 -12.76 8.70 -16.51
N GLY A 207 -12.90 8.22 -15.27
CA GLY A 207 -13.06 9.06 -14.10
C GLY A 207 -11.87 10.00 -13.87
N SER A 208 -11.93 10.78 -12.80
CA SER A 208 -10.89 11.74 -12.44
C SER A 208 -9.90 11.17 -11.43
N SER A 209 -8.75 11.82 -11.30
CA SER A 209 -7.73 11.55 -10.27
C SER A 209 -7.16 10.14 -10.32
N ASN A 210 -7.01 9.58 -11.51
CA ASN A 210 -6.44 8.25 -11.72
C ASN A 210 -4.95 8.32 -12.07
N VAL A 211 -4.19 7.33 -11.61
CA VAL A 211 -2.79 7.11 -11.98
C VAL A 211 -2.70 5.76 -12.69
N ALA A 212 -2.22 5.76 -13.93
CA ALA A 212 -1.99 4.56 -14.72
C ALA A 212 -0.56 4.56 -15.28
N VAL A 213 0.25 3.58 -14.86
CA VAL A 213 1.65 3.46 -15.26
C VAL A 213 1.94 2.03 -15.73
N GLY A 214 2.50 1.88 -16.94
CA GLY A 214 2.82 0.58 -17.55
C GLY A 214 1.98 0.28 -18.79
N ALA A 215 2.47 -0.57 -19.68
CA ALA A 215 1.78 -0.90 -20.93
C ALA A 215 0.38 -1.51 -20.65
N ASN A 216 -0.67 -0.98 -21.29
CA ASN A 216 -2.07 -1.38 -21.11
C ASN A 216 -2.63 -1.23 -19.68
N ALA A 217 -1.96 -0.49 -18.79
CA ALA A 217 -2.44 -0.28 -17.43
C ALA A 217 -3.77 0.50 -17.46
N TYR A 218 -4.75 0.02 -16.70
CA TYR A 218 -6.10 0.59 -16.63
C TYR A 218 -6.80 0.73 -17.99
N SER A 219 -6.55 -0.20 -18.92
CA SER A 219 -7.21 -0.20 -20.24
C SER A 219 -8.59 -0.85 -20.19
N GLY A 220 -9.52 -0.36 -21.01
CA GLY A 220 -10.84 -0.96 -21.25
C GLY A 220 -10.85 -1.86 -22.50
N THR A 221 -11.89 -2.68 -22.65
CA THR A 221 -12.15 -3.43 -23.90
C THR A 221 -12.96 -2.62 -24.89
N PHE A 222 -12.85 -2.97 -26.17
CA PHE A 222 -13.57 -2.34 -27.28
C PHE A 222 -15.11 -2.50 -27.28
N ILE A 223 -15.70 -3.23 -26.32
CA ILE A 223 -17.06 -3.80 -26.45
C ILE A 223 -18.11 -3.19 -25.51
N SER A 224 -17.78 -2.31 -24.55
CA SER A 224 -18.81 -1.78 -23.63
C SER A 224 -18.48 -0.42 -23.04
N THR A 225 -19.52 0.38 -22.81
CA THR A 225 -19.56 1.65 -22.08
C THR A 225 -19.28 1.42 -20.59
N VAL A 226 -18.10 0.90 -20.26
CA VAL A 226 -17.66 0.77 -18.88
C VAL A 226 -17.22 2.15 -18.38
N GLY A 227 -18.10 2.83 -17.65
CA GLY A 227 -17.73 4.05 -16.94
C GLY A 227 -16.59 3.74 -15.97
N ALA A 228 -15.41 4.30 -16.24
CA ALA A 228 -14.25 3.99 -15.43
C ALA A 228 -14.29 4.78 -14.11
N GLY A 229 -13.91 4.12 -13.02
CA GLY A 229 -13.89 4.73 -11.70
C GLY A 229 -12.90 5.88 -11.56
N SER A 230 -13.02 6.59 -10.44
CA SER A 230 -12.12 7.69 -10.07
C SER A 230 -11.20 7.27 -8.92
N ASN A 231 -10.10 7.99 -8.73
CA ASN A 231 -9.16 7.79 -7.63
C ASN A 231 -8.47 6.42 -7.61
N ASN A 232 -8.25 5.81 -8.77
CA ASN A 232 -7.53 4.55 -8.89
C ASN A 232 -6.02 4.78 -9.07
N THR A 233 -5.18 3.98 -8.41
CA THR A 233 -3.73 3.92 -8.62
C THR A 233 -3.38 2.56 -9.20
N ILE A 234 -3.00 2.51 -10.48
CA ILE A 234 -2.78 1.27 -11.22
C ILE A 234 -1.39 1.32 -11.85
N VAL A 235 -0.48 0.48 -11.36
CA VAL A 235 0.93 0.48 -11.72
C VAL A 235 1.39 -0.94 -12.06
N GLY A 236 1.78 -1.15 -13.31
CA GLY A 236 2.23 -2.44 -13.85
C GLY A 236 1.70 -2.68 -15.26
N ALA A 237 2.45 -3.41 -16.08
CA ALA A 237 1.98 -3.80 -17.40
C ALA A 237 0.72 -4.69 -17.26
N ASN A 238 -0.31 -4.39 -18.03
CA ASN A 238 -1.66 -4.97 -18.00
C ASN A 238 -2.35 -4.90 -16.62
N ALA A 239 -1.88 -4.10 -15.67
CA ALA A 239 -2.56 -3.99 -14.38
C ALA A 239 -3.93 -3.33 -14.55
N GLY A 240 -4.94 -3.81 -13.83
CA GLY A 240 -6.26 -3.20 -13.74
C GLY A 240 -7.01 -3.02 -15.05
N GLN A 241 -6.81 -3.91 -16.04
CA GLN A 241 -7.69 -3.88 -17.21
C GLN A 241 -9.14 -4.10 -16.77
N LEU A 242 -10.08 -3.39 -17.39
CA LEU A 242 -11.51 -3.48 -17.12
C LEU A 242 -11.95 -3.08 -15.69
N VAL A 243 -11.17 -2.25 -14.99
CA VAL A 243 -11.61 -1.68 -13.71
C VAL A 243 -12.68 -0.62 -13.95
N THR A 244 -13.79 -0.71 -13.22
CA THR A 244 -14.85 0.33 -13.18
C THR A 244 -15.11 0.85 -11.78
N GLY A 245 -14.71 0.09 -10.75
CA GLY A 245 -14.74 0.58 -9.38
C GLY A 245 -13.74 1.72 -9.15
N SER A 246 -13.97 2.46 -8.07
CA SER A 246 -13.16 3.61 -7.67
C SER A 246 -12.26 3.28 -6.47
N LYS A 247 -11.24 4.12 -6.22
CA LYS A 247 -10.37 4.03 -5.04
C LYS A 247 -9.60 2.70 -4.92
N ASN A 248 -9.28 2.08 -6.05
CA ASN A 248 -8.50 0.85 -6.10
C ASN A 248 -7.00 1.15 -6.24
N THR A 249 -6.16 0.36 -5.58
CA THR A 249 -4.69 0.43 -5.66
C THR A 249 -4.13 -0.90 -6.14
N PHE A 250 -3.73 -0.99 -7.41
CA PHE A 250 -3.16 -2.21 -8.00
C PHE A 250 -1.70 -1.97 -8.39
N LEU A 251 -0.81 -2.80 -7.84
CA LEU A 251 0.64 -2.70 -8.04
C LEU A 251 1.23 -4.06 -8.44
N GLY A 252 1.67 -4.19 -9.69
CA GLY A 252 2.30 -5.40 -10.22
C GLY A 252 1.88 -5.71 -11.66
N ASN A 253 2.70 -6.47 -12.39
CA ASN A 253 2.32 -6.96 -13.73
C ASN A 253 1.08 -7.86 -13.62
N ASN A 254 0.07 -7.61 -14.45
CA ASN A 254 -1.23 -8.30 -14.45
C ASN A 254 -2.00 -8.22 -13.10
N ALA A 255 -1.66 -7.30 -12.20
CA ALA A 255 -2.43 -7.11 -10.96
C ALA A 255 -3.88 -6.70 -11.30
N GLY A 256 -4.86 -7.52 -10.90
CA GLY A 256 -6.27 -7.33 -11.22
C GLY A 256 -6.64 -7.68 -12.68
N PHE A 257 -5.76 -8.30 -13.45
CA PHE A 257 -6.03 -8.71 -14.83
C PHE A 257 -6.15 -10.21 -14.95
N LYS A 258 -7.39 -10.70 -15.08
CA LYS A 258 -7.69 -12.11 -15.40
C LYS A 258 -8.02 -12.21 -16.88
N ASN A 259 -7.53 -13.25 -17.56
CA ASN A 259 -7.71 -13.49 -19.01
C ASN A 259 -9.17 -13.67 -19.48
N VAL A 260 -10.15 -13.37 -18.63
CA VAL A 260 -11.59 -13.42 -18.91
C VAL A 260 -12.08 -11.97 -18.88
N GLN A 261 -12.92 -11.55 -19.83
CA GLN A 261 -13.49 -10.20 -19.93
C GLN A 261 -14.44 -9.86 -18.76
N GLU A 262 -13.94 -9.95 -17.53
CA GLU A 262 -14.69 -9.66 -16.32
C GLU A 262 -14.36 -8.23 -15.89
N THR A 263 -15.40 -7.42 -15.74
CA THR A 263 -15.26 -6.06 -15.22
C THR A 263 -15.00 -6.10 -13.71
N LEU A 264 -13.93 -5.43 -13.26
CA LEU A 264 -13.63 -5.26 -11.84
C LEU A 264 -14.41 -4.04 -11.31
N SER A 265 -15.66 -4.28 -10.92
CA SER A 265 -16.58 -3.23 -10.42
C SER A 265 -16.40 -2.87 -8.95
N GLY A 266 -15.64 -3.70 -8.22
CA GLY A 266 -15.31 -3.48 -6.82
C GLY A 266 -14.51 -2.20 -6.57
N SER A 267 -14.80 -1.50 -5.46
CA SER A 267 -14.11 -0.27 -5.04
C SER A 267 -13.30 -0.46 -3.76
N ASN A 268 -12.37 0.44 -3.47
CA ASN A 268 -11.52 0.42 -2.27
C ASN A 268 -10.70 -0.87 -2.12
N ASN A 269 -10.27 -1.48 -3.23
CA ASN A 269 -9.48 -2.70 -3.19
C ASN A 269 -7.99 -2.43 -3.32
N THR A 270 -7.16 -3.27 -2.70
CA THR A 270 -5.70 -3.21 -2.79
C THR A 270 -5.13 -4.53 -3.29
N LEU A 271 -4.39 -4.48 -4.40
CA LEU A 271 -3.66 -5.62 -4.97
C LEU A 271 -2.17 -5.29 -5.04
N ILE A 272 -1.31 -6.12 -4.46
CA ILE A 272 0.15 -5.92 -4.48
C ILE A 272 0.82 -7.25 -4.86
N GLY A 273 1.52 -7.25 -6.00
CA GLY A 273 2.19 -8.42 -6.55
C GLY A 273 1.83 -8.67 -8.01
N ALA A 274 2.71 -9.38 -8.71
CA ALA A 274 2.41 -9.87 -10.06
C ALA A 274 1.35 -10.97 -10.02
N ASP A 275 0.47 -11.00 -11.02
CA ASP A 275 -0.58 -12.01 -11.18
C ASP A 275 -1.45 -12.17 -9.91
N THR A 276 -1.81 -11.04 -9.30
CA THR A 276 -2.69 -10.99 -8.12
C THR A 276 -4.12 -10.63 -8.53
N TYR A 277 -5.11 -11.21 -7.86
CA TYR A 277 -6.53 -11.08 -8.21
C TYR A 277 -7.38 -10.74 -7.00
N LEU A 278 -8.49 -10.03 -7.22
CA LEU A 278 -9.49 -9.87 -6.18
C LEU A 278 -10.08 -11.24 -5.80
N PRO A 279 -10.24 -11.54 -4.49
CA PRO A 279 -10.99 -12.72 -4.06
C PRO A 279 -12.40 -12.78 -4.64
N THR A 280 -13.01 -11.61 -4.89
CA THR A 280 -14.30 -11.49 -5.55
C THR A 280 -14.26 -10.31 -6.50
N ILE A 281 -14.45 -10.54 -7.81
CA ILE A 281 -14.31 -9.51 -8.86
C ILE A 281 -15.20 -8.26 -8.67
N ALA A 282 -16.40 -8.44 -8.10
CA ALA A 282 -17.33 -7.35 -7.79
C ALA A 282 -17.21 -6.86 -6.33
N GLY A 283 -16.33 -7.48 -5.53
CA GLY A 283 -16.16 -7.21 -4.12
C GLY A 283 -15.43 -5.89 -3.88
N SER A 284 -15.82 -5.18 -2.83
CA SER A 284 -15.17 -3.95 -2.37
C SER A 284 -14.44 -4.17 -1.05
N ASN A 285 -13.49 -3.29 -0.71
CA ASN A 285 -12.73 -3.32 0.53
C ASN A 285 -11.94 -4.64 0.72
N GLN A 286 -11.31 -5.10 -0.35
CA GLN A 286 -10.52 -6.33 -0.37
C GLN A 286 -9.02 -6.02 -0.44
N LEU A 287 -8.21 -6.90 0.14
CA LEU A 287 -6.76 -6.88 0.03
C LEU A 287 -6.29 -8.23 -0.53
N ASN A 288 -5.31 -8.20 -1.43
CA ASN A 288 -4.51 -9.36 -1.78
C ASN A 288 -3.05 -8.94 -1.99
N ILE A 289 -2.15 -9.55 -1.22
CA ILE A 289 -0.71 -9.40 -1.37
C ILE A 289 -0.12 -10.76 -1.79
N ASN A 290 0.37 -10.83 -3.02
CA ASN A 290 1.02 -11.99 -3.64
C ASN A 290 0.26 -13.32 -3.49
N ASN A 291 -1.08 -13.28 -3.44
CA ASN A 291 -1.95 -14.45 -3.23
C ASN A 291 -1.66 -15.20 -1.91
N VAL A 292 -1.08 -14.52 -0.91
CA VAL A 292 -0.75 -15.09 0.40
C VAL A 292 -1.49 -14.38 1.52
N ILE A 293 -1.51 -13.04 1.51
CA ILE A 293 -2.23 -12.26 2.51
C ILE A 293 -3.49 -11.73 1.85
N PHE A 294 -4.63 -12.06 2.42
CA PHE A 294 -5.92 -11.59 1.93
C PHE A 294 -6.60 -10.76 3.01
N GLY A 295 -7.41 -9.81 2.60
CA GLY A 295 -8.29 -9.09 3.49
C GLY A 295 -9.67 -8.94 2.89
N THR A 296 -10.71 -9.05 3.71
CA THR A 296 -12.11 -8.92 3.30
C THR A 296 -12.86 -8.01 4.25
N GLY A 297 -13.71 -7.14 3.72
CA GLY A 297 -14.53 -6.23 4.53
C GLY A 297 -13.71 -5.14 5.23
N LEU A 298 -12.59 -4.72 4.64
CA LEU A 298 -11.68 -3.69 5.17
C LEU A 298 -12.28 -2.27 5.10
N SER A 299 -13.48 -2.09 5.65
CA SER A 299 -14.27 -0.85 5.58
C SER A 299 -14.32 -0.09 6.91
N GLY A 300 -13.48 -0.49 7.88
CA GLY A 300 -13.46 0.10 9.21
C GLY A 300 -12.88 1.52 9.24
N THR A 301 -13.09 2.18 10.37
CA THR A 301 -12.43 3.45 10.71
C THR A 301 -11.38 3.21 11.80
N THR A 302 -10.63 4.25 12.15
CA THR A 302 -9.67 4.19 13.27
C THR A 302 -10.34 3.94 14.63
N THR A 303 -11.62 4.29 14.77
CA THR A 303 -12.40 4.09 16.00
C THR A 303 -13.23 2.82 15.99
N VAL A 304 -13.59 2.33 14.80
CA VAL A 304 -14.31 1.07 14.61
C VAL A 304 -13.61 0.28 13.50
N PRO A 305 -12.47 -0.38 13.80
CA PRO A 305 -11.79 -1.23 12.84
C PRO A 305 -12.71 -2.39 12.45
N LEU A 306 -12.81 -2.66 11.15
CA LEU A 306 -13.62 -3.73 10.58
C LEU A 306 -12.80 -4.47 9.53
N GLY A 307 -13.18 -5.73 9.31
CA GLY A 307 -12.60 -6.60 8.31
C GLY A 307 -11.71 -7.68 8.90
N ASN A 308 -11.46 -8.68 8.07
CA ASN A 308 -10.74 -9.89 8.44
C ASN A 308 -9.47 -10.00 7.61
N ILE A 309 -8.40 -10.53 8.19
CA ILE A 309 -7.15 -10.84 7.50
C ILE A 309 -6.95 -12.36 7.45
N GLY A 310 -6.79 -12.86 6.24
CA GLY A 310 -6.47 -14.25 5.97
C GLY A 310 -5.01 -14.44 5.59
N ILE A 311 -4.35 -15.44 6.14
CA ILE A 311 -3.03 -15.90 5.70
C ILE A 311 -3.20 -17.25 5.01
N ARG A 312 -2.92 -17.28 3.71
CA ARG A 312 -3.24 -18.38 2.79
C ARG A 312 -4.73 -18.74 2.75
N ASN A 313 -5.59 -17.84 3.22
CA ASN A 313 -7.04 -17.97 3.23
C ASN A 313 -7.64 -16.74 2.53
N ASN A 314 -8.34 -16.91 1.41
CA ASN A 314 -8.95 -15.81 0.66
C ASN A 314 -10.39 -15.48 1.10
N ALA A 315 -10.94 -16.21 2.06
CA ALA A 315 -12.26 -16.00 2.64
C ALA A 315 -12.19 -16.13 4.18
N PRO A 316 -11.41 -15.27 4.86
CA PRO A 316 -11.24 -15.36 6.31
C PRO A 316 -12.55 -15.09 7.06
N THR A 317 -12.92 -16.00 7.97
CA THR A 317 -14.14 -15.87 8.79
C THR A 317 -13.89 -15.23 10.15
N GLU A 318 -12.64 -15.22 10.60
CA GLU A 318 -12.19 -14.58 11.83
C GLU A 318 -11.27 -13.39 11.54
N ALA A 319 -11.10 -12.50 12.53
CA ALA A 319 -10.27 -11.30 12.39
C ALA A 319 -8.84 -11.60 11.89
N LEU A 320 -8.25 -12.70 12.36
CA LEU A 320 -7.06 -13.32 11.81
C LEU A 320 -7.32 -14.82 11.59
N ASP A 321 -7.23 -15.26 10.34
CA ASP A 321 -7.58 -16.62 9.94
C ASP A 321 -6.46 -17.24 9.10
N ILE A 322 -5.93 -18.38 9.53
CA ILE A 322 -4.79 -19.07 8.90
C ILE A 322 -5.30 -20.42 8.39
N ASP A 323 -5.47 -20.57 7.07
CA ASP A 323 -5.99 -21.81 6.46
C ASP A 323 -5.06 -23.00 6.77
N LYS A 324 -3.74 -22.81 6.57
CA LYS A 324 -2.75 -23.89 6.65
C LYS A 324 -1.44 -23.47 7.32
N GLY A 325 -0.95 -24.37 8.17
CA GLY A 325 0.31 -24.25 8.89
C GLY A 325 0.11 -23.81 10.35
N ASN A 326 1.22 -23.61 11.06
CA ASN A 326 1.20 -23.23 12.47
C ASN A 326 1.44 -21.72 12.64
N LEU A 327 0.74 -21.11 13.61
CA LEU A 327 1.12 -19.79 14.13
C LEU A 327 2.29 -19.95 15.09
N ARG A 328 3.42 -19.29 14.80
CA ARG A 328 4.56 -19.20 15.73
C ARG A 328 4.64 -17.80 16.32
N ILE A 329 4.37 -17.68 17.61
CA ILE A 329 4.65 -16.47 18.39
C ILE A 329 6.00 -16.68 19.08
N ARG A 330 7.00 -15.88 18.72
CA ARG A 330 8.32 -15.94 19.35
C ARG A 330 8.27 -15.23 20.71
N THR A 331 9.18 -15.60 21.61
CA THR A 331 9.38 -14.95 22.92
C THR A 331 8.17 -14.93 23.87
N ILE A 332 7.13 -15.75 23.63
CA ILE A 332 6.02 -15.89 24.58
C ILE A 332 6.46 -16.43 25.95
N THR A 333 7.66 -17.02 26.04
CA THR A 333 8.22 -17.62 27.24
C THR A 333 8.81 -16.62 28.24
N SER A 334 8.98 -15.34 27.89
CA SER A 334 9.58 -14.35 28.78
C SER A 334 8.57 -13.57 29.64
N ASN A 335 7.28 -13.60 29.30
CA ASN A 335 6.22 -12.94 30.04
C ASN A 335 5.38 -14.00 30.74
N ILE A 336 5.61 -14.19 32.05
CA ILE A 336 4.85 -15.15 32.86
C ILE A 336 3.53 -14.50 33.28
N GLY A 337 2.42 -15.18 32.98
CA GLY A 337 1.09 -14.67 33.32
C GLY A 337 0.78 -14.66 34.82
N GLY A 338 -0.05 -13.70 35.25
CA GLY A 338 -0.57 -13.56 36.61
C GLY A 338 -1.95 -14.19 36.79
N SER A 339 -2.58 -13.95 37.96
CA SER A 339 -3.88 -14.52 38.31
C SER A 339 -5.07 -14.00 37.49
N GLY A 340 -4.90 -12.88 36.76
CA GLY A 340 -5.91 -12.32 35.86
C GLY A 340 -5.88 -12.90 34.45
N ASP A 341 -4.83 -13.63 34.10
CA ASP A 341 -4.64 -14.13 32.74
C ASP A 341 -5.54 -15.33 32.44
N LYS A 342 -5.88 -15.47 31.17
CA LYS A 342 -6.77 -16.52 30.68
C LYS A 342 -5.97 -17.66 30.08
N VAL A 343 -6.42 -18.89 30.34
CA VAL A 343 -5.98 -20.05 29.60
C VAL A 343 -6.63 -20.00 28.22
N VAL A 344 -5.80 -20.02 27.17
CA VAL A 344 -6.26 -20.08 25.78
C VAL A 344 -6.38 -21.55 25.37
N VAL A 345 -7.52 -21.90 24.77
CA VAL A 345 -7.80 -23.22 24.19
C VAL A 345 -8.22 -23.06 22.73
N ALA A 346 -8.03 -24.09 21.92
CA ALA A 346 -8.53 -24.13 20.56
C ALA A 346 -9.78 -25.00 20.48
N GLY A 347 -10.84 -24.48 19.85
CA GLY A 347 -12.01 -25.29 19.49
C GLY A 347 -11.71 -26.27 18.36
N SER A 348 -12.68 -27.15 18.04
CA SER A 348 -12.55 -28.12 16.93
C SER A 348 -12.35 -27.47 15.55
N THR A 349 -12.72 -26.21 15.39
CA THR A 349 -12.52 -25.40 14.18
C THR A 349 -11.24 -24.57 14.21
N GLY A 350 -10.38 -24.72 15.23
CA GLY A 350 -9.14 -23.96 15.38
C GLY A 350 -9.31 -22.55 15.99
N ILE A 351 -10.54 -22.08 16.19
CA ILE A 351 -10.82 -20.78 16.82
C ILE A 351 -10.34 -20.81 18.27
N LEU A 352 -9.49 -19.84 18.62
CA LEU A 352 -8.98 -19.66 19.96
C LEU A 352 -10.06 -19.06 20.88
N LYS A 353 -10.23 -19.68 22.05
CA LYS A 353 -11.18 -19.29 23.10
C LYS A 353 -10.45 -19.22 24.44
N THR A 354 -11.09 -18.65 25.44
CA THR A 354 -10.59 -18.71 26.83
C THR A 354 -11.42 -19.68 27.64
N THR A 355 -10.80 -20.29 28.66
CA THR A 355 -11.47 -21.20 29.59
C THR A 355 -10.98 -21.00 31.02
N THR A 356 -11.69 -21.58 31.99
CA THR A 356 -11.20 -21.76 33.36
C THR A 356 -10.43 -23.08 33.49
N LEU A 357 -9.58 -23.19 34.51
CA LEU A 357 -8.77 -24.39 34.76
C LEU A 357 -9.61 -25.64 35.06
N ASP A 358 -10.83 -25.45 35.57
CA ASP A 358 -11.76 -26.53 35.89
C ASP A 358 -12.10 -27.42 34.67
N VAL A 359 -11.99 -26.86 33.46
CA VAL A 359 -12.32 -27.55 32.20
C VAL A 359 -11.14 -28.37 31.66
N VAL A 360 -9.93 -28.21 32.21
CA VAL A 360 -8.72 -28.91 31.75
C VAL A 360 -8.55 -30.27 32.47
N SER A 361 -9.56 -30.74 33.20
CA SER A 361 -9.55 -31.99 33.97
C SER A 361 -8.36 -32.12 34.92
N VAL A 362 -7.76 -31.00 35.34
CA VAL A 362 -6.70 -31.00 36.35
C VAL A 362 -7.38 -31.13 37.71
N PRO A 363 -7.28 -32.29 38.40
CA PRO A 363 -7.98 -32.47 39.65
C PRO A 363 -7.32 -31.57 40.69
N LEU A 364 -8.07 -30.62 41.23
CA LEU A 364 -7.60 -29.79 42.33
C LEU A 364 -8.09 -30.41 43.65
N PRO A 365 -7.18 -30.72 44.60
CA PRO A 365 -7.58 -31.34 45.86
C PRO A 365 -8.37 -30.39 46.76
N ALA A 366 -9.15 -30.96 47.66
CA ALA A 366 -9.48 -30.30 48.91
C ALA A 366 -8.56 -30.84 50.01
N VAL A 367 -7.87 -29.94 50.72
CA VAL A 367 -6.96 -30.25 51.81
C VAL A 367 -7.49 -29.61 53.06
N ILE A 368 -7.71 -30.42 54.08
CA ILE A 368 -8.15 -30.00 55.40
C ILE A 368 -7.05 -30.38 56.40
N SER A 369 -6.67 -29.48 57.31
CA SER A 369 -5.68 -29.74 58.35
C SER A 369 -6.26 -29.51 59.74
N LEU A 370 -5.71 -30.21 60.73
CA LEU A 370 -5.96 -29.91 62.13
C LEU A 370 -5.22 -28.61 62.49
N ASN A 371 -5.93 -27.56 62.90
CA ASN A 371 -5.31 -26.24 63.17
C ASN A 371 -4.61 -26.18 64.53
N THR A 372 -5.11 -26.94 65.52
CA THR A 372 -4.61 -26.94 66.90
C THR A 372 -4.46 -28.37 67.38
N LYS A 373 -3.37 -28.68 68.08
CA LYS A 373 -3.11 -30.03 68.57
C LYS A 373 -4.26 -30.53 69.45
N ILE A 374 -4.55 -31.82 69.38
CA ILE A 374 -5.51 -32.47 70.28
C ILE A 374 -4.70 -33.20 71.34
N THR A 375 -4.72 -32.67 72.56
CA THR A 375 -4.01 -33.24 73.70
C THR A 375 -4.73 -34.49 74.19
N ASN A 376 -3.99 -35.56 74.51
CA ASN A 376 -4.57 -36.83 74.97
C ASN A 376 -5.67 -37.36 74.04
N PHE A 377 -5.39 -37.37 72.74
CA PHE A 377 -6.24 -37.95 71.71
C PHE A 377 -6.64 -39.40 72.05
N LEU A 378 -7.91 -39.73 71.82
CA LEU A 378 -8.62 -40.98 72.15
C LEU A 378 -8.71 -41.32 73.65
N ASN A 379 -8.46 -40.37 74.55
CA ASN A 379 -8.65 -40.61 75.97
C ASN A 379 -10.11 -41.00 76.30
N GLY A 380 -10.29 -42.12 76.99
CA GLY A 380 -11.61 -42.68 77.32
C GLY A 380 -12.33 -43.37 76.14
N VAL A 381 -11.72 -43.45 74.95
CA VAL A 381 -12.32 -44.13 73.80
C VAL A 381 -12.01 -45.63 73.83
N GLY A 382 -13.06 -46.43 73.95
CA GLY A 382 -12.98 -47.90 73.91
C GLY A 382 -12.45 -48.41 72.56
N SER A 383 -11.97 -49.66 72.56
CA SER A 383 -11.60 -50.33 71.30
C SER A 383 -12.78 -50.33 70.33
N GLY A 384 -12.54 -49.96 69.07
CA GLY A 384 -13.57 -49.85 68.04
C GLY A 384 -14.36 -48.55 68.05
N GLY A 385 -14.14 -47.67 69.04
CA GLY A 385 -14.72 -46.32 69.11
C GLY A 385 -13.91 -45.26 68.35
N THR A 386 -14.53 -44.10 68.13
CA THR A 386 -13.96 -42.96 67.40
C THR A 386 -14.00 -41.67 68.21
N GLN A 387 -13.03 -40.78 67.99
CA GLN A 387 -13.11 -39.39 68.43
C GLN A 387 -13.19 -38.45 67.23
N THR A 388 -14.18 -37.55 67.24
CA THR A 388 -14.26 -36.45 66.28
C THR A 388 -13.08 -35.51 66.48
N LEU A 389 -12.37 -35.16 65.40
CA LEU A 389 -11.28 -34.21 65.48
C LEU A 389 -11.83 -32.79 65.49
N THR A 390 -11.88 -32.13 66.64
CA THR A 390 -12.29 -30.73 66.75
C THR A 390 -11.17 -29.80 66.26
N ASN A 391 -11.50 -28.69 65.60
CA ASN A 391 -10.55 -27.69 65.04
C ASN A 391 -9.94 -28.03 63.67
N MET A 392 -10.68 -28.72 62.80
CA MET A 392 -10.27 -28.89 61.40
C MET A 392 -10.52 -27.59 60.60
N GLY A 393 -9.59 -27.24 59.70
CA GLY A 393 -9.70 -26.07 58.82
C GLY A 393 -9.33 -26.39 57.37
N ILE A 394 -9.95 -25.70 56.40
CA ILE A 394 -9.62 -25.84 54.98
C ILE A 394 -8.31 -25.09 54.70
N VAL A 395 -7.32 -25.81 54.15
CA VAL A 395 -6.06 -25.24 53.61
C VAL A 395 -6.25 -24.84 52.15
N LYS A 396 -6.87 -25.72 51.37
CA LYS A 396 -7.15 -25.52 49.95
C LYS A 396 -8.45 -26.24 49.61
N ASN A 397 -9.28 -25.65 48.76
CA ASN A 397 -10.46 -26.32 48.23
C ASN A 397 -10.60 -26.06 46.74
N GLY A 398 -10.25 -27.05 45.94
CA GLY A 398 -10.45 -27.01 44.50
C GLY A 398 -11.58 -27.90 43.98
N ILE A 399 -12.37 -28.51 44.88
CA ILE A 399 -13.47 -29.40 44.50
C ILE A 399 -14.77 -28.60 44.54
N PRO A 400 -15.43 -28.32 43.40
CA PRO A 400 -16.70 -27.58 43.39
C PRO A 400 -17.76 -28.26 44.25
N GLY A 401 -18.42 -27.49 45.13
CA GLY A 401 -19.45 -27.98 46.06
C GLY A 401 -18.93 -28.64 47.34
N PHE A 402 -17.61 -28.85 47.47
CA PHE A 402 -17.01 -29.34 48.71
C PHE A 402 -17.01 -28.25 49.78
N SER A 403 -17.30 -28.60 51.04
CA SER A 403 -17.24 -27.64 52.16
C SER A 403 -16.97 -28.33 53.50
N LEU A 404 -16.48 -27.58 54.49
CA LEU A 404 -16.24 -28.03 55.86
C LEU A 404 -17.01 -27.15 56.84
N ASN A 405 -17.81 -27.77 57.71
CA ASN A 405 -18.32 -27.14 58.91
C ASN A 405 -17.28 -27.33 60.04
N THR A 406 -16.54 -26.28 60.34
CA THR A 406 -15.42 -26.31 61.31
C THR A 406 -15.85 -26.55 62.75
N ALA A 407 -17.10 -26.25 63.10
CA ALA A 407 -17.64 -26.46 64.46
C ALA A 407 -17.95 -27.93 64.74
N THR A 408 -18.29 -28.69 63.69
CA THR A 408 -18.70 -30.11 63.82
C THR A 408 -17.73 -31.08 63.13
N SER A 409 -16.73 -30.55 62.42
CA SER A 409 -15.82 -31.28 61.54
C SER A 409 -16.54 -32.14 60.49
N ASN A 410 -17.72 -31.69 60.08
CA ASN A 410 -18.51 -32.31 59.04
C ASN A 410 -18.09 -31.75 57.68
N VAL A 411 -17.66 -32.65 56.81
CA VAL A 411 -17.33 -32.36 55.41
C VAL A 411 -18.54 -32.69 54.55
N THR A 412 -18.96 -31.74 53.71
CA THR A 412 -19.90 -32.00 52.62
C THR A 412 -19.09 -32.42 51.40
N ILE A 413 -19.23 -33.68 51.01
CA ILE A 413 -18.51 -34.27 49.88
C ILE A 413 -19.50 -34.45 48.73
N PRO A 414 -19.30 -33.79 47.58
CA PRO A 414 -20.10 -34.01 46.37
C PRO A 414 -20.04 -35.47 45.88
N ALA A 415 -20.92 -35.83 44.96
CA ALA A 415 -20.83 -37.12 44.28
C ALA A 415 -19.53 -37.23 43.46
N GLY A 416 -18.97 -38.42 43.39
CA GLY A 416 -17.77 -38.75 42.62
C GLY A 416 -16.92 -39.85 43.25
N THR A 417 -15.85 -40.24 42.57
CA THR A 417 -14.84 -41.16 43.09
C THR A 417 -13.65 -40.36 43.64
N TYR A 418 -13.25 -40.65 44.88
CA TYR A 418 -12.22 -39.91 45.60
C TYR A 418 -11.12 -40.84 46.12
N GLN A 419 -9.86 -40.47 45.92
CA GLN A 419 -8.78 -40.95 46.78
C GLN A 419 -8.76 -40.04 48.02
N ILE A 420 -9.10 -40.59 49.17
CA ILE A 420 -9.10 -39.88 50.45
C ILE A 420 -7.90 -40.36 51.24
N SER A 421 -6.99 -39.44 51.57
CA SER A 421 -5.80 -39.72 52.37
C SER A 421 -5.93 -39.02 53.71
N PHE A 422 -5.91 -39.80 54.78
CA PHE A 422 -5.86 -39.31 56.15
C PHE A 422 -4.44 -39.49 56.67
N VAL A 423 -3.73 -38.38 56.83
CA VAL A 423 -2.41 -38.34 57.47
C VAL A 423 -2.62 -37.98 58.93
N TYR A 424 -2.02 -38.73 59.84
CA TYR A 424 -1.96 -38.40 61.25
C TYR A 424 -0.52 -38.39 61.72
N GLU A 425 -0.21 -37.54 62.69
CA GLU A 425 1.05 -37.55 63.43
C GLU A 425 0.74 -37.46 64.92
N GLY A 426 1.05 -38.52 65.66
CA GLY A 426 0.83 -38.64 67.09
C GLY A 426 2.13 -38.67 67.88
N VAL A 427 2.13 -38.12 69.10
CA VAL A 427 3.13 -38.40 70.14
C VAL A 427 2.67 -39.60 70.95
N HIS A 428 3.56 -40.52 71.30
CA HIS A 428 3.25 -41.72 72.09
C HIS A 428 4.25 -41.94 73.23
N ASP A 429 4.20 -41.07 74.24
CA ASP A 429 5.29 -40.99 75.24
C ASP A 429 5.04 -41.84 76.49
N ALA A 430 3.91 -42.54 76.53
CA ALA A 430 3.51 -43.30 77.69
C ALA A 430 4.24 -44.65 77.77
N THR A 431 4.84 -44.98 78.92
CA THR A 431 5.37 -46.32 79.20
C THR A 431 4.25 -47.37 79.04
N GLY A 432 4.47 -48.41 78.26
CA GLY A 432 3.50 -49.44 77.88
C GLY A 432 2.89 -49.23 76.49
N CYS A 433 3.07 -48.07 75.85
CA CYS A 433 2.58 -47.77 74.51
C CYS A 433 3.67 -48.09 73.47
N THR A 434 3.53 -49.24 72.82
CA THR A 434 4.49 -49.76 71.84
C THR A 434 3.84 -50.11 70.51
N LEU A 435 2.51 -50.01 70.43
CA LEU A 435 1.73 -50.37 69.25
C LEU A 435 0.56 -49.40 69.11
N SER A 436 0.69 -48.47 68.16
CA SER A 436 -0.40 -47.58 67.78
C SER A 436 -1.26 -48.30 66.76
N SER A 437 -2.57 -48.30 66.98
CA SER A 437 -3.54 -48.89 66.05
C SER A 437 -4.69 -47.92 65.91
N TYR A 438 -4.82 -47.35 64.73
CA TYR A 438 -5.87 -46.41 64.38
C TYR A 438 -6.69 -46.91 63.21
N PHE A 439 -7.87 -46.36 63.05
CA PHE A 439 -8.66 -46.58 61.86
C PHE A 439 -9.42 -45.32 61.47
N VAL A 440 -9.78 -45.23 60.19
CA VAL A 440 -10.70 -44.22 59.68
C VAL A 440 -11.86 -44.93 59.01
N ASP A 441 -13.06 -44.49 59.33
CA ASP A 441 -14.30 -44.94 58.68
C ASP A 441 -14.57 -44.03 57.48
N PHE A 442 -13.98 -44.33 56.32
CA PHE A 442 -14.13 -43.52 55.11
C PHE A 442 -15.56 -43.56 54.59
N PRO A 443 -16.09 -42.46 54.03
CA PRO A 443 -17.40 -42.47 53.40
C PRO A 443 -17.32 -43.29 52.11
N ASP A 444 -18.20 -44.27 51.92
CA ASP A 444 -18.21 -45.08 50.69
C ASP A 444 -19.62 -45.61 50.38
N GLY A 445 -20.03 -45.57 49.11
CA GLY A 445 -21.40 -45.80 48.69
C GLY A 445 -22.39 -44.99 49.54
N GLY A 446 -23.29 -45.69 50.24
CA GLY A 446 -24.22 -45.12 51.22
C GLY A 446 -23.80 -45.26 52.69
N GLY A 447 -22.64 -45.86 52.99
CA GLY A 447 -22.20 -46.22 54.34
C GLY A 447 -20.78 -45.75 54.66
N THR A 448 -20.03 -46.51 55.45
CA THR A 448 -18.60 -46.26 55.70
C THR A 448 -17.78 -47.53 55.50
N GLN A 449 -16.55 -47.39 55.02
CA GLN A 449 -15.56 -48.46 54.97
C GLN A 449 -14.44 -48.17 55.97
N ARG A 450 -14.28 -49.07 56.94
CA ARG A 450 -13.22 -48.98 57.93
C ARG A 450 -11.89 -49.43 57.32
N VAL A 451 -10.85 -48.61 57.49
CA VAL A 451 -9.47 -48.96 57.12
C VAL A 451 -8.58 -48.76 58.34
N HIS A 452 -7.87 -49.81 58.70
CA HIS A 452 -6.96 -49.83 59.85
C HIS A 452 -5.53 -49.52 59.43
N SER A 453 -4.79 -48.84 60.30
CA SER A 453 -3.34 -48.67 60.24
C SER A 453 -2.77 -48.96 61.61
N THR A 454 -1.83 -49.91 61.68
CA THR A 454 -1.18 -50.31 62.93
C THR A 454 0.32 -50.25 62.75
N ALA A 455 1.01 -49.58 63.68
CA ALA A 455 2.45 -49.39 63.64
C ALA A 455 3.07 -49.63 65.02
N ALA A 456 4.09 -50.48 65.06
CA ALA A 456 4.89 -50.69 66.25
C ALA A 456 5.89 -49.55 66.43
N HIS A 457 6.18 -49.19 67.68
CA HIS A 457 7.15 -48.15 68.05
C HIS A 457 7.73 -48.41 69.45
N ASN A 458 8.78 -47.67 69.80
CA ASN A 458 9.45 -47.78 71.10
C ASN A 458 8.79 -46.85 72.12
N GLU A 459 8.59 -47.34 73.34
CA GLU A 459 8.03 -46.57 74.46
C GLU A 459 9.08 -45.72 75.20
N GLY A 460 8.64 -44.73 75.98
CA GLY A 460 9.45 -44.09 77.02
C GLY A 460 10.32 -42.90 76.60
N VAL A 461 10.22 -42.43 75.35
CA VAL A 461 10.85 -41.19 74.88
C VAL A 461 9.88 -40.41 73.97
N PRO A 462 9.94 -39.06 73.96
CA PRO A 462 9.28 -38.23 72.95
C PRO A 462 9.53 -38.74 71.53
N SER A 463 8.55 -39.44 70.96
CA SER A 463 8.66 -40.00 69.62
C SER A 463 7.38 -39.72 68.83
N ASN A 464 7.57 -39.05 67.69
CA ASN A 464 6.48 -38.74 66.77
C ASN A 464 6.26 -39.94 65.85
N HIS A 465 5.04 -40.43 65.83
CA HIS A 465 4.60 -41.54 64.99
C HIS A 465 3.54 -41.05 64.02
N GLY A 466 3.93 -40.99 62.76
CA GLY A 466 3.05 -40.64 61.66
C GLY A 466 2.57 -41.88 60.91
N GLY A 467 1.35 -41.79 60.37
CA GLY A 467 0.83 -42.79 59.45
C GLY A 467 -0.08 -42.14 58.40
N THR A 468 -0.22 -42.81 57.26
CA THR A 468 -1.19 -42.42 56.24
C THR A 468 -2.17 -43.56 56.04
N ILE A 469 -3.45 -43.28 56.22
CA ILE A 469 -4.54 -44.20 55.93
C ILE A 469 -5.19 -43.69 54.66
N THR A 470 -5.13 -44.48 53.58
CA THR A 470 -5.68 -44.07 52.28
C THR A 470 -6.78 -45.04 51.87
N TYR A 471 -7.87 -44.50 51.33
CA TYR A 471 -8.95 -45.29 50.78
C TYR A 471 -9.48 -44.65 49.49
N THR A 472 -9.93 -45.49 48.56
CA THR A 472 -10.65 -45.04 47.38
C THR A 472 -12.14 -45.21 47.63
N ALA A 473 -12.84 -44.09 47.72
CA ALA A 473 -14.26 -44.01 48.04
C ALA A 473 -15.09 -43.63 46.81
N VAL A 474 -16.22 -44.29 46.61
CA VAL A 474 -17.24 -43.91 45.62
C VAL A 474 -18.41 -43.27 46.35
N ILE A 475 -18.65 -41.99 46.11
CA ILE A 475 -19.74 -41.22 46.72
C ILE A 475 -20.85 -41.05 45.68
N PRO A 476 -21.98 -41.78 45.77
CA PRO A 476 -23.01 -41.80 44.72
C PRO A 476 -23.88 -40.54 44.71
N SER A 477 -23.96 -39.82 45.83
CA SER A 477 -24.69 -38.57 45.98
C SER A 477 -24.01 -37.72 47.04
N THR A 478 -24.14 -36.38 46.95
CA THR A 478 -23.59 -35.47 47.95
C THR A 478 -23.96 -35.90 49.36
N ARG A 479 -22.96 -36.07 50.24
CA ARG A 479 -23.17 -36.54 51.61
C ARG A 479 -22.27 -35.83 52.60
N THR A 480 -22.73 -35.83 53.84
CA THR A 480 -21.95 -35.35 54.98
C THR A 480 -21.14 -36.50 55.57
N TRP A 481 -19.86 -36.24 55.88
CA TRP A 481 -18.96 -37.18 56.56
C TRP A 481 -18.20 -36.44 57.66
N GLN A 482 -18.15 -37.01 58.87
CA GLN A 482 -17.48 -36.38 60.00
C GLN A 482 -16.02 -36.85 60.09
N ILE A 483 -15.10 -35.89 60.14
CA ILE A 483 -13.67 -36.17 60.32
C ILE A 483 -13.47 -36.70 61.74
N SER A 484 -13.18 -37.98 61.83
CA SER A 484 -12.88 -38.68 63.08
C SER A 484 -11.75 -39.67 62.84
N LEU A 485 -11.01 -39.94 63.91
CA LEU A 485 -9.98 -40.96 63.92
C LEU A 485 -10.32 -41.94 65.07
N GLY A 486 -10.23 -43.22 64.76
CA GLY A 486 -10.70 -44.30 65.63
C GLY A 486 -9.58 -45.10 66.27
N ARG A 487 -9.91 -45.77 67.38
CA ARG A 487 -8.98 -46.62 68.12
C ARG A 487 -9.10 -48.08 67.69
N GLY A 488 -8.08 -48.61 67.04
CA GLY A 488 -8.00 -50.02 66.65
C GLY A 488 -7.88 -50.97 67.85
N ALA A 489 -8.32 -52.22 67.67
CA ALA A 489 -8.30 -53.23 68.72
C ALA A 489 -6.91 -53.76 69.07
N SER A 490 -5.97 -53.69 68.13
CA SER A 490 -4.61 -54.19 68.32
C SER A 490 -3.71 -53.22 69.07
N GLY A 491 -4.12 -51.96 69.24
CA GLY A 491 -3.27 -50.92 69.83
C GLY A 491 -3.31 -50.92 71.36
N ASN A 492 -2.14 -50.86 72.00
CA ASN A 492 -1.98 -50.80 73.45
C ASN A 492 -1.77 -49.36 73.99
N CYS A 493 -1.73 -48.38 73.10
CA CYS A 493 -1.56 -46.96 73.42
C CYS A 493 -2.82 -46.27 73.98
N SER A 494 -3.60 -46.94 74.83
CA SER A 494 -4.91 -46.45 75.27
C SER A 494 -4.91 -45.91 76.69
N ALA A 495 -5.49 -44.71 76.88
CA ALA A 495 -5.83 -44.11 78.17
C ALA A 495 -4.65 -43.72 79.09
N LEU A 496 -3.45 -43.52 78.52
CA LEU A 496 -2.32 -42.93 79.24
C LEU A 496 -2.13 -41.47 78.82
N PRO A 497 -1.86 -40.53 79.76
CA PRO A 497 -1.45 -39.17 79.42
C PRO A 497 -0.23 -39.18 78.48
N GLY A 498 -0.19 -38.31 77.47
CA GLY A 498 0.95 -38.20 76.54
C GLY A 498 0.69 -38.68 75.10
N ASN A 499 -0.57 -38.94 74.74
CA ASN A 499 -0.99 -39.23 73.36
C ASN A 499 -1.52 -37.99 72.64
N ASP A 500 -0.67 -37.12 72.13
CA ASP A 500 -1.11 -35.89 71.45
C ASP A 500 -1.17 -36.08 69.93
N LEU A 501 -2.20 -35.52 69.27
CA LEU A 501 -2.27 -35.45 67.81
C LEU A 501 -1.80 -34.08 67.34
N PHE A 502 -0.78 -34.02 66.49
CA PHE A 502 -0.16 -32.75 66.07
C PHE A 502 -1.02 -31.97 65.07
N ALA A 503 -1.04 -30.65 65.27
CA ALA A 503 -1.57 -29.69 64.31
C ALA A 503 -0.73 -29.66 63.04
N ASN A 504 -1.34 -29.23 61.93
CA ASN A 504 -0.78 -29.03 60.60
C ASN A 504 -0.29 -30.30 59.90
N SER A 505 0.35 -31.24 60.59
CA SER A 505 0.76 -32.55 60.05
C SER A 505 -0.40 -33.53 59.93
N THR A 506 -1.40 -33.42 60.81
CA THR A 506 -2.64 -34.19 60.70
C THR A 506 -3.54 -33.55 59.66
N GLN A 507 -3.77 -34.25 58.55
CA GLN A 507 -4.46 -33.73 57.37
C GLN A 507 -5.41 -34.77 56.76
N VAL A 508 -6.48 -34.28 56.15
CA VAL A 508 -7.33 -35.07 55.27
C VAL A 508 -7.31 -34.43 53.89
N THR A 509 -6.80 -35.17 52.91
CA THR A 509 -6.79 -34.75 51.51
C THR A 509 -7.82 -35.55 50.74
N PHE A 510 -8.68 -34.83 50.03
CA PHE A 510 -9.64 -35.37 49.08
C PHE A 510 -9.13 -35.07 47.67
N PHE A 511 -8.84 -36.11 46.92
CA PHE A 511 -8.47 -36.01 45.52
C PHE A 511 -9.59 -36.67 44.69
N ARG A 512 -10.39 -35.86 44.00
CA ARG A 512 -11.46 -36.38 43.13
C ARG A 512 -10.81 -36.96 41.87
N ILE A 513 -10.89 -38.28 41.71
CA ILE A 513 -10.23 -39.03 40.64
C ILE A 513 -11.19 -39.50 39.55
N GLY A 514 -12.50 -39.33 39.75
CA GLY A 514 -13.52 -39.66 38.77
C GLY A 514 -14.89 -39.15 39.16
N ASP A 515 -15.81 -39.21 38.21
CA ASP A 515 -17.24 -38.92 38.37
C ASP A 515 -18.07 -40.20 38.33
#